data_AF-A0A6I8PB42-F1
#
_entry.id   AF-A0A6I8PB42-F1
#
_cell.length_a   1.000
_cell.length_b   1.000
_cell.length_c   1.000
_cell.angle_alpha   90.00
_cell.angle_beta   90.00
_cell.angle_gamma   90.00
#
_symmetry.space_group_name_H-M   'P 1'
#
loop_
_entity.id
_entity.type
_entity.pdbx_description
1 polymer ?
#
loop_
_entity_poly.entity_id
_entity_poly.type
_entity_poly.pdbx_seq_one_letter_code
_entity_poly.pdbx_strand_id
1 'polypeptide(L)'
;MILSVQGPHLFLEEENIRRLSFSHGADELQEQVMQPLSITAFQEESAPSQVAPRLENDLPMVRDPEEDLLCIAKTFSYLRESGWYWGSITASEAKQHLQKMPEGTFLVRDSTHPSYLFTLSVKTNRGPTNVRIEYADSKFRLDSNCLSKPRILAFPDVVSLIQHYVMSCTMESKSDAPYPPPSPLPPSQKDSPSAVAAMVAVHLKLIQPYGRKNSAPSLQHLCRLRINKLTKEVDQLPLPKRMGDYLKQYPFQL
;
A
#
# COMPACT_ATOMS: atom_id res chain seq x y z
N MET A 1 4.24 -44.82 -30.35
CA MET A 1 5.64 -44.74 -29.89
C MET A 1 5.63 -44.07 -28.54
N ILE A 2 5.96 -44.85 -27.52
CA ILE A 2 5.98 -44.46 -26.11
C ILE A 2 7.37 -43.91 -25.85
N LEU A 3 7.48 -42.68 -25.34
CA LEU A 3 8.74 -42.13 -24.84
C LEU A 3 8.57 -41.83 -23.35
N SER A 4 9.03 -42.78 -22.54
CA SER A 4 9.41 -42.59 -21.14
C SER A 4 10.86 -42.13 -21.09
N VAL A 5 11.15 -41.04 -20.37
CA VAL A 5 12.47 -40.74 -19.78
C VAL A 5 12.24 -39.68 -18.69
N GLN A 6 12.12 -40.10 -17.42
CA GLN A 6 13.20 -40.17 -16.43
C GLN A 6 13.67 -38.78 -15.99
N GLY A 7 13.11 -38.29 -14.87
CA GLY A 7 13.63 -37.13 -14.15
C GLY A 7 14.85 -37.48 -13.28
N PRO A 8 15.57 -36.46 -12.77
CA PRO A 8 16.44 -36.64 -11.62
C PRO A 8 15.90 -35.91 -10.37
N HIS A 9 15.75 -36.73 -9.32
CA HIS A 9 16.07 -36.48 -7.91
C HIS A 9 15.56 -35.20 -7.22
N LEU A 10 14.49 -35.42 -6.43
CA LEU A 10 14.24 -34.76 -5.16
C LEU A 10 15.46 -34.93 -4.24
N PHE A 11 16.08 -33.82 -3.84
CA PHE A 11 16.92 -33.77 -2.65
C PHE A 11 16.08 -33.19 -1.51
N LEU A 12 15.78 -34.06 -0.54
CA LEU A 12 15.37 -33.68 0.79
C LEU A 12 16.56 -32.98 1.47
N GLU A 13 16.38 -31.75 1.92
CA GLU A 13 17.15 -31.23 3.04
C GLU A 13 16.22 -31.19 4.26
N GLU A 14 16.44 -32.17 5.14
CA GLU A 14 16.04 -32.14 6.54
C GLU A 14 16.97 -31.18 7.29
N GLU A 15 16.43 -30.12 7.90
CA GLU A 15 17.13 -29.40 8.98
C GLU A 15 16.32 -29.46 10.28
N ASN A 16 16.54 -30.60 10.95
CA ASN A 16 16.89 -30.79 12.35
C ASN A 16 16.43 -29.75 13.39
N ILE A 17 15.42 -30.18 14.15
CA ILE A 17 14.96 -29.66 15.43
C ILE A 17 16.10 -29.71 16.47
N ARG A 18 16.62 -28.55 16.88
CA ARG A 18 17.35 -28.42 18.15
C ARG A 18 16.45 -27.84 19.22
N ARG A 19 15.77 -28.74 19.93
CA ARG A 19 15.17 -28.47 21.25
C ARG A 19 16.29 -28.15 22.23
N LEU A 20 16.41 -26.88 22.61
CA LEU A 20 17.16 -26.49 23.80
C LEU A 20 16.34 -26.89 25.03
N SER A 21 16.77 -27.98 25.66
CA SER A 21 16.46 -28.30 27.05
C SER A 21 17.33 -27.39 27.91
N PHE A 22 16.71 -26.51 28.69
CA PHE A 22 17.39 -25.85 29.79
C PHE A 22 16.86 -26.39 31.11
N SER A 23 17.83 -26.78 31.91
CA SER A 23 17.79 -27.57 33.12
C SER A 23 17.06 -26.89 34.26
N HIS A 24 16.29 -27.72 34.95
CA HIS A 24 15.83 -27.59 36.33
C HIS A 24 16.96 -27.11 37.26
N GLY A 25 16.78 -25.96 37.90
CA GLY A 25 17.51 -25.53 39.08
C GLY A 25 16.47 -25.30 40.17
N ALA A 26 16.34 -26.28 41.07
CA ALA A 26 15.59 -26.14 42.31
C ALA A 26 16.45 -25.34 43.29
N ASP A 27 15.89 -24.28 43.87
CA ASP A 27 16.31 -23.83 45.19
C ASP A 27 15.07 -23.48 46.00
N GLU A 28 15.04 -24.03 47.19
CA GLU A 28 13.99 -23.97 48.20
C GLU A 28 13.85 -22.53 48.74
N LEU A 29 12.65 -22.15 49.18
CA LEU A 29 12.39 -21.91 50.61
C LEU A 29 10.99 -21.29 50.85
N GLN A 30 10.28 -21.97 51.75
CA GLN A 30 9.31 -21.48 52.72
C GLN A 30 7.85 -21.24 52.29
N GLU A 31 7.05 -22.28 52.58
CA GLU A 31 5.66 -22.20 53.03
C GLU A 31 5.48 -21.17 54.16
N GLN A 32 4.44 -20.34 54.03
CA GLN A 32 3.70 -19.81 55.17
C GLN A 32 2.20 -19.74 54.82
N VAL A 33 1.43 -20.49 55.59
CA VAL A 33 0.00 -20.72 55.47
C VAL A 33 -0.77 -19.75 56.38
N MET A 34 -1.94 -19.31 55.90
CA MET A 34 -3.16 -18.88 56.64
C MET A 34 -3.26 -17.45 57.24
N GLN A 35 -4.16 -16.61 56.69
CA GLN A 35 -5.52 -16.29 57.22
C GLN A 35 -6.10 -14.99 56.61
N PRO A 36 -7.43 -14.88 56.38
CA PRO A 36 -8.11 -13.63 55.99
C PRO A 36 -9.01 -13.07 57.11
N LEU A 37 -8.91 -11.77 57.40
CA LEU A 37 -9.84 -10.95 58.22
C LEU A 37 -9.60 -9.48 57.81
N SER A 38 -10.52 -8.52 57.74
CA SER A 38 -11.98 -8.40 57.78
C SER A 38 -12.33 -7.01 57.24
N ILE A 39 -13.55 -6.86 56.72
CA ILE A 39 -14.21 -5.63 56.27
C ILE A 39 -14.42 -4.65 57.44
N THR A 40 -14.13 -3.37 57.22
CA THR A 40 -14.81 -2.25 57.91
C THR A 40 -15.13 -1.14 56.93
N ALA A 41 -16.41 -0.77 56.93
CA ALA A 41 -17.04 0.32 56.20
C ALA A 41 -16.59 1.70 56.72
N PHE A 42 -16.55 2.69 55.84
CA PHE A 42 -16.79 4.09 56.20
C PHE A 42 -17.68 4.76 55.15
N GLN A 43 -18.78 5.29 55.67
CA GLN A 43 -19.90 6.01 55.05
C GLN A 43 -19.44 7.46 54.74
N GLU A 44 -19.57 7.92 53.51
CA GLU A 44 -20.57 8.90 53.04
C GLU A 44 -20.44 10.31 53.65
N GLU A 45 -19.92 11.26 52.88
CA GLU A 45 -20.23 12.69 53.07
C GLU A 45 -20.49 13.35 51.70
N SER A 46 -21.62 14.04 51.64
CA SER A 46 -22.25 14.61 50.47
C SER A 46 -22.16 16.14 50.51
N ALA A 47 -21.95 16.77 49.36
CA ALA A 47 -22.45 18.12 49.07
C ALA A 47 -22.50 18.39 47.55
N PRO A 48 -23.47 19.18 47.04
CA PRO A 48 -23.86 19.17 45.63
C PRO A 48 -23.42 20.41 44.82
N SER A 49 -23.63 20.29 43.50
CA SER A 49 -23.71 21.35 42.46
C SER A 49 -22.41 21.62 41.70
N GLN A 50 -22.37 21.27 40.40
CA GLN A 50 -22.74 22.21 39.34
C GLN A 50 -22.76 21.52 37.97
N VAL A 51 -23.84 21.78 37.23
CA VAL A 51 -24.09 21.36 35.86
C VAL A 51 -23.17 22.15 34.94
N ALA A 52 -22.27 21.47 34.23
CA ALA A 52 -21.62 21.99 33.03
C ALA A 52 -21.95 21.05 31.87
N PRO A 53 -22.39 21.55 30.70
CA PRO A 53 -22.63 20.70 29.55
C PRO A 53 -21.26 20.23 29.06
N ARG A 54 -20.94 18.97 29.34
CA ARG A 54 -19.78 18.33 28.71
C ARG A 54 -20.06 18.27 27.22
N LEU A 55 -19.15 18.84 26.42
CA LEU A 55 -19.10 18.60 24.98
C LEU A 55 -19.14 17.08 24.75
N GLU A 56 -20.26 16.57 24.27
CA GLU A 56 -20.27 15.38 23.45
C GLU A 56 -19.65 15.79 22.11
N ASN A 57 -18.34 15.64 21.97
CA ASN A 57 -17.73 15.53 20.66
C ASN A 57 -16.43 14.72 20.77
N ASP A 58 -16.36 13.74 19.89
CA ASP A 58 -15.24 12.85 19.58
C ASP A 58 -14.86 11.84 20.68
N LEU A 59 -15.76 10.88 20.90
CA LEU A 59 -15.31 9.51 21.17
C LEU A 59 -14.28 9.15 20.08
N PRO A 60 -13.04 8.74 20.41
CA PRO A 60 -12.16 8.18 19.40
C PRO A 60 -12.91 7.01 18.78
N MET A 61 -13.12 7.03 17.45
CA MET A 61 -13.62 5.85 16.74
C MET A 61 -12.82 4.66 17.26
N VAL A 62 -13.49 3.72 17.92
CA VAL A 62 -12.90 2.45 18.30
C VAL A 62 -12.67 1.75 16.98
N ARG A 63 -11.47 1.96 16.43
CA ARG A 63 -11.01 1.34 15.19
C ARG A 63 -11.01 -0.15 15.45
N ASP A 64 -11.70 -0.91 14.62
CA ASP A 64 -11.63 -2.36 14.67
C ASP A 64 -10.26 -2.78 14.09
N PRO A 65 -9.32 -3.25 14.92
CA PRO A 65 -8.01 -3.67 14.41
C PRO A 65 -8.12 -4.86 13.47
N GLU A 66 -9.19 -5.67 13.56
CA GLU A 66 -9.42 -6.81 12.69
C GLU A 66 -9.75 -6.37 11.26
N GLU A 67 -10.58 -5.33 11.10
CA GLU A 67 -10.91 -4.76 9.79
C GLU A 67 -9.68 -4.17 9.10
N ASP A 68 -8.83 -3.46 9.85
CA ASP A 68 -7.59 -2.90 9.33
C ASP A 68 -6.62 -3.99 8.88
N LEU A 69 -6.45 -5.05 9.69
CA LEU A 69 -5.64 -6.21 9.33
C LEU A 69 -6.15 -6.90 8.07
N LEU A 70 -7.46 -7.10 7.95
CA LEU A 70 -8.08 -7.71 6.77
C LEU A 70 -7.89 -6.85 5.52
N CYS A 71 -8.05 -5.53 5.65
CA CYS A 71 -7.83 -4.56 4.57
C CYS A 71 -6.38 -4.59 4.06
N ILE A 72 -5.42 -4.58 4.98
CA ILE A 72 -3.99 -4.67 4.66
C ILE A 72 -3.66 -6.02 4.01
N ALA A 73 -4.13 -7.14 4.58
CA ALA A 73 -3.90 -8.48 4.04
C ALA A 73 -4.46 -8.64 2.61
N LYS A 74 -5.69 -8.13 2.37
CA LYS A 74 -6.32 -8.10 1.05
C LYS A 74 -5.49 -7.29 0.05
N THR A 75 -5.02 -6.11 0.48
CA THR A 75 -4.15 -5.25 -0.33
C THR A 75 -2.83 -5.95 -0.70
N PHE A 76 -2.22 -6.68 0.25
CA PHE A 76 -1.04 -7.50 -0.03
C PHE A 76 -1.32 -8.59 -1.08
N SER A 77 -2.46 -9.27 -1.00
CA SER A 77 -2.84 -10.26 -2.02
C SER A 77 -2.91 -9.65 -3.41
N TYR A 78 -3.55 -8.48 -3.53
CA TYR A 78 -3.65 -7.76 -4.79
C TYR A 78 -2.28 -7.32 -5.31
N LEU A 79 -1.43 -6.75 -4.45
CA LEU A 79 -0.07 -6.36 -4.85
C LEU A 79 0.76 -7.55 -5.33
N ARG A 80 0.64 -8.72 -4.69
CA ARG A 80 1.34 -9.93 -5.13
C ARG A 80 0.85 -10.42 -6.49
N GLU A 81 -0.46 -10.37 -6.73
CA GLU A 81 -1.06 -10.78 -8.00
C GLU A 81 -0.80 -9.80 -9.15
N SER A 82 -0.50 -8.53 -8.85
CA SER A 82 -0.29 -7.49 -9.86
C SER A 82 1.01 -7.65 -10.67
N GLY A 83 2.00 -8.37 -10.12
CA GLY A 83 3.28 -8.66 -10.78
C GLY A 83 4.29 -7.50 -10.78
N TRP A 84 3.91 -6.31 -10.33
CA TRP A 84 4.78 -5.12 -10.21
C TRP A 84 5.08 -4.72 -8.77
N TYR A 85 4.78 -5.60 -7.82
CA TYR A 85 5.22 -5.51 -6.43
C TYR A 85 6.56 -6.23 -6.22
N TRP A 86 7.54 -5.48 -5.73
CA TRP A 86 8.92 -5.93 -5.56
C TRP A 86 9.25 -6.40 -4.14
N GLY A 87 8.29 -6.34 -3.21
CA GLY A 87 8.53 -6.77 -1.82
C GLY A 87 9.55 -5.88 -1.13
N SER A 88 10.42 -6.50 -0.34
CA SER A 88 11.35 -5.84 0.59
C SER A 88 12.63 -5.29 -0.05
N ILE A 89 12.58 -4.87 -1.33
CA ILE A 89 13.75 -4.20 -1.94
C ILE A 89 13.98 -2.82 -1.32
N THR A 90 15.23 -2.40 -1.28
CA THR A 90 15.63 -1.11 -0.74
C THR A 90 15.29 0.04 -1.70
N ALA A 91 15.25 1.25 -1.18
CA ALA A 91 15.07 2.45 -2.00
C ALA A 91 16.18 2.60 -3.05
N SER A 92 17.41 2.22 -2.71
CA SER A 92 18.56 2.30 -3.62
C SER A 92 18.45 1.30 -4.78
N GLU A 93 18.06 0.05 -4.49
CA GLU A 93 17.83 -0.96 -5.52
C GLU A 93 16.69 -0.55 -6.47
N ALA A 94 15.58 -0.06 -5.91
CA ALA A 94 14.47 0.44 -6.71
C ALA A 94 14.90 1.58 -7.65
N LYS A 95 15.70 2.53 -7.14
CA LYS A 95 16.27 3.61 -7.96
C LYS A 95 17.16 3.05 -9.07
N GLN A 96 18.01 2.07 -8.78
CA GLN A 96 18.90 1.43 -9.77
C GLN A 96 18.10 0.73 -10.89
N HIS A 97 17.02 0.02 -10.55
CA HIS A 97 16.15 -0.62 -11.52
C HIS A 97 15.44 0.40 -12.42
N LEU A 98 14.95 1.49 -11.84
CA LEU A 98 14.22 2.53 -12.56
C LEU A 98 15.12 3.51 -13.32
N GLN A 99 16.40 3.65 -12.95
CA GLN A 99 17.31 4.64 -13.55
C GLN A 99 17.39 4.50 -15.08
N LYS A 100 17.41 3.24 -15.55
CA LYS A 100 17.52 2.85 -16.97
C LYS A 100 16.18 2.70 -17.69
N MET A 101 15.06 2.88 -16.99
CA MET A 101 13.71 2.76 -17.54
C MET A 101 13.21 4.13 -18.03
N PRO A 102 12.23 4.17 -18.94
CA PRO A 102 11.65 5.42 -19.39
C PRO A 102 10.87 6.13 -18.27
N GLU A 103 10.63 7.42 -18.46
CA GLU A 103 9.79 8.21 -17.56
C GLU A 103 8.39 7.60 -17.42
N GLY A 104 7.87 7.63 -16.20
CA GLY A 104 6.56 7.10 -15.86
C GLY A 104 6.52 5.60 -15.57
N THR A 105 7.66 4.91 -15.67
CA THR A 105 7.80 3.55 -15.15
C THR A 105 7.84 3.57 -13.62
N PHE A 106 7.04 2.71 -12.98
CA PHE A 106 6.94 2.64 -11.53
C PHE A 106 6.91 1.21 -10.99
N LEU A 107 7.19 1.05 -9.71
CA LEU A 107 7.02 -0.19 -8.96
C LEU A 107 6.57 0.12 -7.53
N VAL A 108 5.93 -0.84 -6.88
CA VAL A 108 5.62 -0.75 -5.45
C VAL A 108 6.51 -1.73 -4.67
N ARG A 109 6.98 -1.29 -3.51
CA ARG A 109 7.82 -2.06 -2.60
C ARG A 109 7.44 -1.79 -1.17
N ASP A 110 8.01 -2.55 -0.24
CA ASP A 110 7.85 -2.29 1.19
C ASP A 110 8.57 -1.00 1.56
N SER A 111 8.00 -0.27 2.52
CA SER A 111 8.72 0.87 3.08
C SER A 111 9.81 0.38 4.02
N THR A 112 10.96 1.05 3.95
CA THR A 112 12.02 0.89 4.95
C THR A 112 11.76 1.75 6.19
N HIS A 113 10.74 2.62 6.16
CA HIS A 113 10.35 3.46 7.29
C HIS A 113 9.31 2.75 8.16
N PRO A 114 9.47 2.75 9.50
CA PRO A 114 8.59 2.01 10.40
C PRO A 114 7.15 2.52 10.41
N SER A 115 6.92 3.78 10.02
CA SER A 115 5.59 4.39 10.00
C SER A 115 4.78 4.14 8.72
N TYR A 116 5.34 3.43 7.74
CA TYR A 116 4.72 3.23 6.43
C TYR A 116 4.84 1.76 6.00
N LEU A 117 3.77 1.21 5.42
CA LEU A 117 3.79 -0.17 4.94
C LEU A 117 4.42 -0.25 3.54
N PHE A 118 4.01 0.65 2.65
CA PHE A 118 4.37 0.59 1.24
C PHE A 118 5.03 1.89 0.76
N THR A 119 5.78 1.77 -0.32
CA THR A 119 6.41 2.90 -1.00
C THR A 119 6.33 2.68 -2.51
N LEU A 120 5.87 3.72 -3.21
CA LEU A 120 5.84 3.81 -4.65
C LEU A 120 7.17 4.39 -5.14
N SER A 121 7.92 3.62 -5.92
CA SER A 121 9.12 4.10 -6.59
C SER A 121 8.80 4.35 -8.07
N VAL A 122 9.11 5.54 -8.59
CA VAL A 122 8.74 5.94 -9.95
C VAL A 122 9.85 6.74 -10.61
N LYS A 123 10.08 6.50 -11.90
CA LYS A 123 10.98 7.29 -12.74
C LYS A 123 10.29 8.57 -13.19
N THR A 124 10.76 9.72 -12.75
CA THR A 124 10.33 11.04 -13.26
C THR A 124 11.40 11.63 -14.19
N ASN A 125 11.10 12.77 -14.81
CA ASN A 125 12.04 13.54 -15.61
C ASN A 125 13.33 13.93 -14.86
N ARG A 126 13.26 14.10 -13.53
CA ARG A 126 14.41 14.40 -12.65
C ARG A 126 15.12 13.16 -12.11
N GLY A 127 14.65 11.97 -12.47
CA GLY A 127 15.18 10.70 -12.03
C GLY A 127 14.22 9.91 -11.14
N PRO A 128 14.68 8.76 -10.62
CA PRO A 128 13.84 7.91 -9.78
C PRO A 128 13.55 8.55 -8.42
N THR A 129 12.27 8.72 -8.10
CA THR A 129 11.78 9.23 -6.81
C THR A 129 11.02 8.15 -6.04
N ASN A 130 10.86 8.37 -4.74
CA ASN A 130 10.07 7.52 -3.86
C ASN A 130 8.96 8.34 -3.23
N VAL A 131 7.74 7.83 -3.26
CA VAL A 131 6.57 8.40 -2.61
C VAL A 131 6.05 7.38 -1.62
N ARG A 132 5.93 7.78 -0.35
CA ARG A 132 5.40 6.89 0.67
C ARG A 132 3.88 6.78 0.55
N ILE A 133 3.34 5.62 0.90
CA ILE A 133 1.90 5.38 0.91
C ILE A 133 1.47 5.33 2.37
N GLU A 134 0.68 6.31 2.77
CA GLU A 134 0.09 6.39 4.11
C GLU A 134 -1.14 5.50 4.18
N TYR A 135 -1.33 4.90 5.36
CA TYR A 135 -2.55 4.20 5.70
C TYR A 135 -3.17 4.89 6.92
N ALA A 136 -4.37 5.45 6.74
CA ALA A 136 -5.16 5.97 7.85
C ALA A 136 -6.66 5.87 7.53
N ASP A 137 -7.45 5.69 8.59
CA ASP A 137 -8.92 5.55 8.50
C ASP A 137 -9.32 4.46 7.49
N SER A 138 -8.63 3.32 7.61
CA SER A 138 -8.77 2.12 6.77
C SER A 138 -8.59 2.35 5.26
N LYS A 139 -7.89 3.44 4.88
CA LYS A 139 -7.65 3.83 3.48
C LYS A 139 -6.19 4.18 3.24
N PHE A 140 -5.76 3.94 2.00
CA PHE A 140 -4.44 4.26 1.48
C PHE A 140 -4.45 5.60 0.75
N ARG A 141 -3.41 6.40 0.94
CA ARG A 141 -3.19 7.67 0.23
C ARG A 141 -1.71 7.90 -0.04
N LEU A 142 -1.39 8.72 -1.03
CA LEU A 142 0.00 9.15 -1.26
C LEU A 142 0.37 10.27 -0.29
N ASP A 143 1.62 10.26 0.15
CA ASP A 143 2.19 11.34 0.96
C ASP A 143 2.07 12.69 0.24
N SER A 144 1.43 13.64 0.92
CA SER A 144 1.12 14.99 0.48
C SER A 144 2.35 15.74 -0.02
N ASN A 145 3.52 15.46 0.55
CA ASN A 145 4.75 16.21 0.29
C ASN A 145 5.29 16.01 -1.14
N CYS A 146 4.82 14.99 -1.85
CA CYS A 146 5.27 14.67 -3.20
C CYS A 146 4.28 15.08 -4.31
N LEU A 147 3.10 15.60 -3.97
CA LEU A 147 2.05 15.93 -4.94
C LEU A 147 1.92 17.45 -5.12
N SER A 148 2.00 17.90 -6.36
CA SER A 148 1.81 19.31 -6.74
C SER A 148 0.34 19.76 -6.77
N LYS A 149 -0.62 18.81 -6.78
CA LYS A 149 -2.07 19.07 -6.78
C LYS A 149 -2.69 18.62 -5.45
N PRO A 150 -3.59 19.42 -4.82
CA PRO A 150 -4.09 19.19 -3.47
C PRO A 150 -5.16 18.09 -3.35
N ARG A 151 -5.34 17.23 -4.36
CA ARG A 151 -6.31 16.13 -4.29
C ARG A 151 -5.62 14.86 -3.86
N ILE A 152 -5.24 14.80 -2.59
CA ILE A 152 -4.86 13.55 -1.94
C ILE A 152 -6.14 12.72 -1.84
N LEU A 153 -6.24 11.70 -2.67
CA LEU A 153 -7.38 10.81 -2.68
C LEU A 153 -7.05 9.59 -1.82
N ALA A 154 -8.02 9.18 -1.01
CA ALA A 154 -7.94 8.01 -0.15
C ALA A 154 -8.71 6.86 -0.81
N PHE A 155 -8.08 5.69 -0.87
CA PHE A 155 -8.62 4.50 -1.54
C PHE A 155 -8.64 3.31 -0.57
N PRO A 156 -9.54 2.34 -0.74
CA PRO A 156 -9.59 1.16 0.12
C PRO A 156 -8.38 0.24 -0.05
N ASP A 157 -7.70 0.28 -1.20
CA ASP A 157 -6.54 -0.55 -1.49
C ASP A 157 -5.51 0.19 -2.36
N VAL A 158 -4.26 -0.26 -2.31
CA VAL A 158 -3.15 0.36 -3.05
C VAL A 158 -3.28 0.20 -4.56
N VAL A 159 -3.85 -0.91 -5.06
CA VAL A 159 -3.96 -1.14 -6.50
C VAL A 159 -4.96 -0.17 -7.13
N SER A 160 -6.11 0.05 -6.48
CA SER A 160 -7.08 1.09 -6.81
C SER A 160 -6.45 2.48 -6.85
N LEU A 161 -5.66 2.81 -5.81
CA LEU A 161 -4.93 4.07 -5.74
C LEU A 161 -4.04 4.24 -6.97
N ILE A 162 -3.15 3.27 -7.24
CA ILE A 162 -2.19 3.35 -8.34
C ILE A 162 -2.93 3.41 -9.68
N GLN A 163 -3.94 2.56 -9.89
CA GLN A 163 -4.74 2.55 -11.10
C GLN A 163 -5.40 3.90 -11.36
N HIS A 164 -5.96 4.53 -10.34
CA HIS A 164 -6.55 5.87 -10.47
C HIS A 164 -5.52 6.91 -10.93
N TYR A 165 -4.33 6.93 -10.32
CA TYR A 165 -3.27 7.87 -10.72
C TYR A 165 -2.75 7.58 -12.13
N VAL A 166 -2.61 6.31 -12.53
CA VAL A 166 -2.25 5.93 -13.91
C VAL A 166 -3.31 6.44 -14.90
N MET A 167 -4.60 6.19 -14.64
CA MET A 167 -5.70 6.64 -15.51
C MET A 167 -5.83 8.17 -15.56
N SER A 168 -5.50 8.87 -14.47
CA SER A 168 -5.52 10.33 -14.43
C SER A 168 -4.39 10.93 -15.28
N CYS A 169 -3.20 10.32 -15.28
CA CYS A 169 -2.06 10.79 -16.05
C CYS A 169 -2.22 10.60 -17.57
N THR A 170 -2.97 9.59 -18.03
CA THR A 170 -3.21 9.37 -19.47
C THR A 170 -4.16 10.40 -20.06
N MET A 171 -5.07 10.96 -19.25
CA MET A 171 -6.04 11.98 -19.67
C MET A 171 -5.39 13.36 -19.83
N GLU A 172 -4.37 13.69 -19.04
CA GLU A 172 -3.67 14.99 -19.08
C GLU A 172 -2.67 15.11 -20.25
N SER A 173 -2.23 14.01 -20.86
CA SER A 173 -1.26 14.04 -21.97
C SER A 173 -1.89 14.28 -23.36
N LYS A 174 -3.22 14.32 -23.47
CA LYS A 174 -3.94 14.49 -24.76
C LYS A 174 -4.50 15.91 -24.97
N SER A 175 -4.03 16.88 -24.18
CA SER A 175 -4.37 18.31 -24.35
C SER A 175 -3.24 19.13 -24.98
N ASP A 176 -2.33 18.50 -25.74
CA ASP A 176 -1.35 19.23 -26.54
C ASP A 176 -2.00 19.62 -27.87
N ALA A 177 -2.78 20.70 -27.81
CA ALA A 177 -3.31 21.36 -28.99
C ALA A 177 -2.18 22.12 -29.70
N PRO A 178 -2.06 22.07 -31.03
CA PRO A 178 -1.06 22.83 -31.77
C PRO A 178 -1.23 24.35 -31.56
N TYR A 179 -0.14 25.04 -31.26
CA TYR A 179 0.00 26.50 -31.11
C TYR A 179 -0.83 27.37 -32.08
N PRO A 180 -1.14 28.61 -31.65
CA PRO A 180 -0.81 29.80 -32.44
C PRO A 180 0.21 30.74 -31.73
N PRO A 181 0.82 31.72 -32.45
CA PRO A 181 2.15 32.32 -32.17
C PRO A 181 2.18 33.42 -31.07
N PRO A 182 3.39 33.86 -30.63
CA PRO A 182 3.56 34.72 -29.46
C PRO A 182 3.28 36.19 -29.75
N SER A 183 2.56 36.85 -28.84
CA SER A 183 2.42 38.32 -28.81
C SER A 183 3.18 38.91 -27.61
N PRO A 184 3.73 40.13 -27.71
CA PRO A 184 4.85 40.59 -26.88
C PRO A 184 4.46 40.98 -25.45
N LEU A 185 5.36 40.68 -24.52
CA LEU A 185 5.33 41.05 -23.09
C LEU A 185 5.29 42.57 -22.87
N PRO A 186 4.64 43.05 -21.79
CA PRO A 186 5.08 44.22 -21.05
C PRO A 186 5.94 43.83 -19.83
N PRO A 187 6.94 44.66 -19.44
CA PRO A 187 7.80 44.37 -18.30
C PRO A 187 7.20 44.93 -17.01
N SER A 188 7.11 44.15 -15.94
CA SER A 188 7.04 44.68 -14.57
C SER A 188 7.43 43.63 -13.52
N GLN A 189 8.66 43.82 -13.04
CA GLN A 189 9.11 43.74 -11.65
C GLN A 189 8.75 42.50 -10.80
N LYS A 190 9.77 41.63 -10.71
CA LYS A 190 10.32 41.02 -9.48
C LYS A 190 9.62 41.43 -8.19
N ASP A 191 8.88 40.50 -7.61
CA ASP A 191 9.25 39.81 -6.35
C ASP A 191 8.03 39.02 -5.86
N SER A 192 7.98 37.72 -6.18
CA SER A 192 7.05 36.79 -5.54
C SER A 192 7.79 35.49 -5.18
N PRO A 193 7.66 34.96 -3.95
CA PRO A 193 8.37 33.76 -3.51
C PRO A 193 7.72 32.45 -4.02
N SER A 194 7.04 32.48 -5.17
CA SER A 194 6.26 31.36 -5.72
C SER A 194 7.01 30.53 -6.77
N ALA A 195 8.31 30.75 -6.96
CA ALA A 195 9.13 29.92 -7.87
C ALA A 195 9.78 28.72 -7.15
N VAL A 196 9.99 28.82 -5.83
CA VAL A 196 10.66 27.77 -5.05
C VAL A 196 9.74 26.58 -4.76
N ALA A 197 8.43 26.80 -4.59
CA ALA A 197 7.47 25.73 -4.36
C ALA A 197 7.25 24.86 -5.61
N ALA A 198 7.18 25.48 -6.81
CA ALA A 198 7.07 24.77 -8.08
C ALA A 198 8.34 23.96 -8.41
N MET A 199 9.50 24.36 -7.88
CA MET A 199 10.75 23.64 -8.05
C MET A 199 10.82 22.34 -7.24
N VAL A 200 10.06 22.21 -6.15
CA VAL A 200 9.99 21.02 -5.29
C VAL A 200 8.85 20.09 -5.71
N ALA A 201 7.82 20.63 -6.37
CA ALA A 201 6.64 19.89 -6.74
C ALA A 201 6.95 18.87 -7.87
N VAL A 202 7.14 17.62 -7.48
CA VAL A 202 7.36 16.51 -8.41
C VAL A 202 6.07 16.26 -9.18
N HIS A 203 6.12 16.37 -10.50
CA HIS A 203 5.02 15.94 -11.35
C HIS A 203 5.01 14.41 -11.36
N LEU A 204 4.16 13.82 -10.52
CA LEU A 204 4.01 12.39 -10.43
C LEU A 204 3.29 11.86 -11.68
N LYS A 205 4.06 11.35 -12.64
CA LYS A 205 3.52 10.72 -13.85
C LYS A 205 3.60 9.20 -13.70
N LEU A 206 2.46 8.52 -13.63
CA LEU A 206 2.41 7.05 -13.66
C LEU A 206 1.90 6.60 -15.02
N ILE A 207 2.71 5.81 -15.73
CA ILE A 207 2.38 5.34 -17.09
C ILE A 207 2.36 3.82 -17.13
N GLN A 208 3.44 3.17 -16.70
CA GLN A 208 3.56 1.71 -16.83
C GLN A 208 4.17 1.05 -15.59
N PRO A 209 3.62 -0.10 -15.18
CA PRO A 209 4.20 -0.88 -14.10
C PRO A 209 5.50 -1.57 -14.54
N TYR A 210 6.48 -1.64 -13.63
CA TYR A 210 7.72 -2.37 -13.81
C TYR A 210 7.60 -3.75 -13.15
N GLY A 211 7.31 -4.76 -13.97
CA GLY A 211 7.25 -6.14 -13.52
C GLY A 211 8.63 -6.74 -13.22
N ARG A 212 8.67 -7.78 -12.38
CA ARG A 212 9.91 -8.56 -12.17
C ARG A 212 10.27 -9.35 -13.43
N LYS A 213 11.53 -9.26 -13.87
CA LYS A 213 12.02 -9.95 -15.08
C LYS A 213 11.87 -11.48 -15.04
N ASN A 214 11.84 -12.06 -13.85
CA ASN A 214 11.80 -13.52 -13.66
C ASN A 214 10.39 -14.06 -13.38
N SER A 215 9.36 -13.22 -13.50
CA SER A 215 7.98 -13.60 -13.18
C SER A 215 7.05 -13.04 -14.24
N ALA A 216 6.91 -13.78 -15.35
CA ALA A 216 5.87 -13.48 -16.33
C ALA A 216 4.49 -13.85 -15.74
N PRO A 217 3.47 -12.99 -15.88
CA PRO A 217 2.11 -13.34 -15.44
C PRO A 217 1.57 -14.53 -16.25
N SER A 218 0.73 -15.34 -15.63
CA SER A 218 0.06 -16.44 -16.33
C SER A 218 -0.86 -15.91 -17.42
N LEU A 219 -1.09 -16.69 -18.48
CA LEU A 219 -2.05 -16.34 -19.53
C LEU A 219 -3.44 -16.10 -18.95
N GLN A 220 -3.84 -16.87 -17.94
CA GLN A 220 -5.12 -16.70 -17.23
C GLN A 220 -5.22 -15.31 -16.58
N HIS A 221 -4.15 -14.82 -15.94
CA HIS A 221 -4.11 -13.49 -15.37
C HIS A 221 -4.14 -12.40 -16.45
N LEU A 222 -3.40 -12.57 -17.54
CA LEU A 222 -3.44 -11.65 -18.69
C LEU A 222 -4.84 -11.54 -19.30
N CYS A 223 -5.54 -12.66 -19.44
CA CYS A 223 -6.94 -12.68 -19.87
C CYS A 223 -7.84 -11.93 -18.88
N ARG A 224 -7.66 -12.13 -17.56
CA ARG A 224 -8.39 -11.39 -16.52
C ARG A 224 -8.20 -9.88 -16.65
N LEU A 225 -6.96 -9.41 -16.75
CA LEU A 225 -6.68 -7.99 -16.97
C LEU A 225 -7.33 -7.45 -18.24
N ARG A 226 -7.30 -8.24 -19.33
CA ARG A 226 -7.92 -7.84 -20.60
C ARG A 226 -9.45 -7.73 -20.48
N ILE A 227 -10.10 -8.67 -19.81
CA ILE A 227 -11.55 -8.64 -19.57
C ILE A 227 -11.93 -7.45 -18.69
N ASN A 228 -11.22 -7.23 -17.58
CA ASN A 228 -11.48 -6.12 -16.65
C ASN A 228 -11.29 -4.73 -17.29
N LYS A 229 -10.47 -4.63 -18.34
CA LYS A 229 -10.34 -3.40 -19.16
C LYS A 229 -11.58 -3.15 -20.03
N LEU A 230 -12.31 -4.18 -20.41
CA LEU A 230 -13.46 -4.09 -21.30
C LEU A 230 -14.78 -3.92 -20.54
N THR A 231 -14.93 -4.58 -19.40
CA THR A 231 -16.13 -4.49 -18.58
C THR A 231 -15.81 -4.55 -17.09
N LYS A 232 -16.59 -3.82 -16.30
CA LYS A 232 -16.62 -3.94 -14.83
C LYS A 232 -17.74 -4.87 -14.36
N GLU A 233 -18.69 -5.18 -15.23
CA GLU A 233 -19.87 -6.00 -14.93
C GLU A 233 -19.58 -7.47 -15.23
N VAL A 234 -18.66 -8.05 -14.44
CA VAL A 234 -18.20 -9.44 -14.59
C VAL A 234 -19.35 -10.44 -14.41
N ASP A 235 -20.35 -10.11 -13.59
CA ASP A 235 -21.51 -10.95 -13.29
C ASP A 235 -22.44 -11.20 -14.49
N GLN A 236 -22.40 -10.34 -15.50
CA GLN A 236 -23.24 -10.45 -16.70
C GLN A 236 -22.58 -11.27 -17.80
N LEU A 237 -21.31 -11.67 -17.62
CA LEU A 237 -20.61 -12.45 -18.62
C LEU A 237 -21.13 -13.90 -18.62
N PRO A 238 -21.29 -14.53 -19.81
CA PRO A 238 -21.72 -15.92 -19.93
C PRO A 238 -20.57 -16.88 -19.58
N LEU A 239 -20.06 -16.79 -18.35
CA LEU A 239 -18.92 -17.55 -17.85
C LEU A 239 -19.34 -18.51 -16.73
N PRO A 240 -18.65 -19.65 -16.59
CA PRO A 240 -18.81 -20.53 -15.42
C PRO A 240 -18.52 -19.78 -14.12
N LYS A 241 -19.23 -20.13 -13.03
CA LYS A 241 -19.09 -19.49 -11.70
C LYS A 241 -17.63 -19.36 -11.26
N ARG A 242 -16.85 -20.43 -11.37
CA ARG A 242 -15.42 -20.45 -11.02
C ARG A 242 -14.60 -19.39 -11.75
N MET A 243 -14.92 -19.10 -13.01
CA MET A 243 -14.25 -18.06 -13.78
C MET A 243 -14.70 -16.66 -13.33
N GLY A 244 -15.99 -16.48 -13.06
CA GLY A 244 -16.52 -15.26 -12.46
C GLY A 244 -15.84 -14.94 -11.12
N ASP A 245 -15.72 -15.93 -10.24
CA ASP A 245 -15.05 -15.80 -8.94
C ASP A 245 -13.56 -15.42 -9.12
N TYR A 246 -12.87 -16.05 -10.06
CA TYR A 246 -11.48 -15.74 -10.39
C TYR A 246 -11.28 -14.29 -10.90
N LEU A 247 -12.23 -13.78 -11.69
CA LEU A 247 -12.22 -12.38 -12.15
C LEU A 247 -12.46 -11.41 -10.98
N LYS A 248 -13.36 -11.75 -10.05
CA LYS A 248 -13.66 -10.95 -8.85
C LYS A 248 -12.52 -10.92 -7.83
N GLN A 249 -11.68 -11.95 -7.80
CA GLN A 249 -10.49 -11.98 -6.93
C GLN A 249 -9.50 -10.85 -7.25
N TYR A 250 -9.51 -10.31 -8.47
CA TYR A 250 -8.66 -9.18 -8.84
C TYR A 250 -9.43 -8.28 -9.82
N PRO A 251 -10.24 -7.33 -9.34
CA PRO A 251 -11.13 -6.51 -10.17
C PRO A 251 -10.41 -5.29 -10.79
N PHE A 252 -9.12 -5.41 -11.07
CA PHE A 252 -8.28 -4.31 -11.56
C PHE A 252 -7.88 -4.52 -13.02
N GLN A 253 -7.47 -3.42 -13.64
CA GLN A 253 -7.04 -3.33 -15.03
C GLN A 253 -5.51 -3.29 -15.17
N LEU A 254 -4.81 -3.06 -14.07
CA LEU A 254 -3.36 -2.91 -13.99
C LEU A 254 -2.69 -4.16 -13.42
#